data_AF-A0AAJ6ZI11-F1
#
_entry.id   AF-A0AAJ6ZI11-F1
#
_cell.length_a   1.000
_cell.length_b   1.000
_cell.length_c   1.000
_cell.angle_alpha   90.00
_cell.angle_beta   90.00
_cell.angle_gamma   90.00
#
_symmetry.space_group_name_H-M   'P 1'
#
loop_
_entity.id
_entity.type
_entity.pdbx_description
1 polymer ?
#
loop_
_entity_poly.entity_id
_entity_poly.type
_entity_poly.pdbx_seq_one_letter_code
_entity_poly.pdbx_strand_id
1 'polypeptide(L)'
;MADKKKKILFTKEAATRRPMILKSDRDRGPSQDQNKDKQEKEKQPTIILKTREQNAPREERPQSPKAQTSESDGYHPQKIAQNENKDKKIVVFFHTESKPTPTLKLMSNPIKLLDENLEFSQSALKYLQDCNTNYLVVGIMGTQSVGKSMILNLIAQNTPLPDLCTEILKSHDLPNTEANDVAIENQMENLNIANTSNETNNSFFKFKMQDIEQIERGAHCTRGVDMYVTNDRVILLDCQPLWSPSLIDESNNVAMNPRCANIVTVDCLEIASFLMSICHVLIAVQDWFADYNFLRFIQTAEMLKPTLSASSSVSVPTEGSESSGDGEWQPHLLLLHNRCQLEDFTPNAVKTMQDLYRKAFQKSTLQLNSGMYMYSDTNRNGLHVDQVCKGYNIDNCGPPINLFLLPEIYSDFDNKDIYRGHPSFEQLAKRLRWLVLGANRHQITNVPNLSEKGWFQFCNKAWETIRKCTFFIEYERLLP
;
A
#
# COMPACT_ATOMS: atom_id res chain seq x y z
N MET A 1 5.94 23.78 -71.56
CA MET A 1 6.23 25.13 -71.01
C MET A 1 5.44 25.24 -69.70
N ALA A 2 5.95 25.78 -68.59
CA ALA A 2 7.26 26.39 -68.34
C ALA A 2 7.86 25.92 -66.99
N ASP A 3 9.05 26.42 -66.64
CA ASP A 3 9.93 25.81 -65.64
C ASP A 3 9.88 26.41 -64.22
N LYS A 4 10.23 25.54 -63.26
CA LYS A 4 10.88 25.78 -61.95
C LYS A 4 11.07 27.23 -61.45
N LYS A 5 10.71 27.45 -60.16
CA LYS A 5 11.71 27.53 -59.06
C LYS A 5 11.07 27.54 -57.67
N LYS A 6 11.45 26.58 -56.80
CA LYS A 6 11.29 26.70 -55.34
C LYS A 6 12.44 27.54 -54.76
N LYS A 7 12.19 28.33 -53.72
CA LYS A 7 13.24 28.82 -52.81
C LYS A 7 13.24 27.97 -51.54
N ILE A 8 14.44 27.63 -51.07
CA ILE A 8 14.69 26.98 -49.78
C ILE A 8 15.30 28.06 -48.87
N LEU A 9 14.93 28.05 -47.59
CA LEU A 9 15.57 28.89 -46.57
C LEU A 9 16.30 27.97 -45.58
N PHE A 10 17.59 28.24 -45.34
CA PHE A 10 18.40 27.60 -44.32
C PHE A 10 18.85 28.64 -43.30
N THR A 11 18.72 28.32 -42.01
CA THR A 11 19.40 29.05 -40.93
C THR A 11 19.96 28.02 -39.96
N LYS A 12 21.16 28.26 -39.42
CA LYS A 12 21.97 27.24 -38.74
C LYS A 12 21.63 27.06 -37.27
N GLU A 13 21.84 25.83 -36.79
CA GLU A 13 22.03 25.50 -35.38
C GLU A 13 23.32 26.15 -34.83
N ALA A 14 23.35 26.44 -33.53
CA ALA A 14 24.55 26.81 -32.79
C ALA A 14 24.50 26.15 -31.40
N ALA A 15 25.43 25.23 -31.12
CA ALA A 15 25.43 24.44 -29.88
C ALA A 15 26.18 25.14 -28.74
N THR A 16 25.51 25.31 -27.60
CA THR A 16 26.10 25.84 -26.36
C THR A 16 26.73 24.71 -25.53
N ARG A 17 28.07 24.69 -25.46
CA ARG A 17 28.81 23.75 -24.60
C ARG A 17 28.92 24.26 -23.16
N ARG A 18 28.95 23.34 -22.20
CA ARG A 18 29.23 23.62 -20.77
C ARG A 18 30.67 24.15 -20.60
N PRO A 19 30.92 25.11 -19.69
CA PRO A 19 32.28 25.52 -19.36
C PRO A 19 33.02 24.44 -18.57
N MET A 20 34.33 24.30 -18.84
CA MET A 20 35.24 23.39 -18.16
C MET A 20 36.31 24.23 -17.46
N ILE A 21 36.42 24.11 -16.14
CA ILE A 21 37.43 24.85 -15.35
C ILE A 21 38.69 24.00 -15.28
N LEU A 22 39.81 24.55 -15.78
CA LEU A 22 41.13 23.93 -15.74
C LEU A 22 42.09 24.87 -14.99
N LYS A 23 42.99 24.29 -14.19
CA LYS A 23 43.88 25.04 -13.29
C LYS A 23 45.02 25.73 -14.06
N SER A 24 45.52 26.83 -13.49
CA SER A 24 46.72 27.55 -13.95
C SER A 24 47.63 27.88 -12.76
N ASP A 25 48.89 27.44 -12.81
CA ASP A 25 49.92 27.69 -11.79
C ASP A 25 50.92 28.79 -12.24
N ARG A 26 51.71 29.30 -11.27
CA ARG A 26 52.94 30.15 -11.43
C ARG A 26 52.69 31.62 -11.79
N ASP A 27 53.54 32.61 -11.51
CA ASP A 27 54.83 32.81 -10.78
C ASP A 27 54.87 34.37 -10.52
N ARG A 28 55.30 35.07 -9.44
CA ARG A 28 56.10 34.88 -8.19
C ARG A 28 55.68 35.95 -7.13
N GLY A 29 56.36 36.00 -5.97
CA GLY A 29 56.33 37.11 -4.98
C GLY A 29 57.36 38.24 -5.28
N PRO A 30 58.04 38.89 -4.29
CA PRO A 30 58.13 38.56 -2.85
C PRO A 30 58.04 39.74 -1.85
N SER A 31 57.86 39.43 -0.56
CA SER A 31 58.40 40.18 0.59
C SER A 31 58.53 39.26 1.82
N GLN A 32 59.25 39.70 2.85
CA GLN A 32 59.68 38.89 4.00
C GLN A 32 58.77 39.17 5.23
N ASP A 33 58.55 38.18 6.10
CA ASP A 33 59.36 38.08 7.33
C ASP A 33 59.25 36.71 8.04
N GLN A 34 59.99 36.54 9.14
CA GLN A 34 60.29 35.26 9.78
C GLN A 34 59.40 34.92 10.98
N ASN A 35 59.08 33.62 11.15
CA ASN A 35 59.24 32.97 12.46
C ASN A 35 59.37 31.45 12.34
N LYS A 36 59.90 30.81 13.39
CA LYS A 36 60.14 29.35 13.47
C LYS A 36 59.06 28.68 14.31
N ASP A 37 58.71 27.44 13.98
CA ASP A 37 59.15 26.31 14.80
C ASP A 37 58.91 24.94 14.14
N LYS A 38 59.59 23.91 14.67
CA LYS A 38 59.43 22.50 14.32
C LYS A 38 59.10 21.70 15.59
N GLN A 39 58.11 20.83 15.55
CA GLN A 39 58.03 19.66 16.43
C GLN A 39 57.63 18.41 15.64
N GLU A 40 57.94 17.24 16.20
CA GLU A 40 58.03 15.97 15.48
C GLU A 40 56.80 15.06 15.66
N LYS A 41 56.75 13.97 14.90
CA LYS A 41 55.68 12.97 14.97
C LYS A 41 55.97 11.93 16.06
N GLU A 42 55.21 11.95 17.15
CA GLU A 42 55.13 10.81 18.06
C GLU A 42 54.17 9.72 17.54
N LYS A 43 54.38 8.49 18.01
CA LYS A 43 53.56 7.30 17.68
C LYS A 43 52.77 6.87 18.90
N GLN A 44 51.50 6.49 18.73
CA GLN A 44 50.74 5.85 19.79
C GLN A 44 51.16 4.36 19.95
N PRO A 45 51.14 3.80 21.18
CA PRO A 45 51.80 2.53 21.49
C PRO A 45 50.96 1.29 21.19
N THR A 46 51.63 0.21 20.78
CA THR A 46 51.05 -1.15 20.70
C THR A 46 51.22 -1.87 22.03
N ILE A 47 50.11 -2.32 22.65
CA ILE A 47 50.17 -3.15 23.85
C ILE A 47 50.30 -4.62 23.43
N ILE A 48 51.38 -5.27 23.86
CA ILE A 48 51.67 -6.69 23.61
C ILE A 48 51.74 -7.42 24.95
N LEU A 49 50.92 -8.46 25.15
CA LEU A 49 51.07 -9.38 26.28
C LEU A 49 51.40 -10.81 25.83
N LYS A 50 52.59 -11.25 26.23
CA LYS A 50 53.14 -12.62 26.25
C LYS A 50 54.22 -12.62 27.35
N THR A 51 54.52 -13.69 28.10
CA THR A 51 54.05 -15.09 28.11
C THR A 51 54.46 -15.73 29.44
N ARG A 52 53.79 -16.81 29.87
CA ARG A 52 54.49 -18.00 30.41
C ARG A 52 53.66 -19.27 30.21
N GLU A 53 54.33 -20.41 30.12
CA GLU A 53 53.79 -21.73 29.76
C GLU A 53 53.84 -22.70 30.96
N GLN A 54 53.03 -23.78 30.93
CA GLN A 54 53.57 -25.17 30.87
C GLN A 54 52.49 -26.28 30.69
N ASN A 55 52.87 -27.31 29.92
CA ASN A 55 52.48 -28.75 30.00
C ASN A 55 51.04 -29.24 29.69
N ALA A 56 50.78 -29.52 28.39
CA ALA A 56 50.37 -30.79 27.71
C ALA A 56 49.59 -31.95 28.46
N PRO A 57 48.97 -32.96 27.76
CA PRO A 57 48.85 -33.22 26.31
C PRO A 57 47.47 -33.75 25.72
N ARG A 58 47.17 -33.34 24.47
CA ARG A 58 46.63 -34.13 23.29
C ARG A 58 45.25 -34.84 23.26
N GLU A 59 44.88 -35.17 22.01
CA GLU A 59 43.75 -35.99 21.47
C GLU A 59 42.32 -35.39 21.62
N GLU A 60 41.40 -35.45 20.63
CA GLU A 60 41.44 -35.99 19.25
C GLU A 60 40.49 -35.22 18.27
N ARG A 61 40.44 -35.59 16.97
CA ARG A 61 39.56 -34.99 15.92
C ARG A 61 39.17 -36.03 14.85
N PRO A 62 37.88 -36.05 14.42
CA PRO A 62 37.55 -35.93 12.99
C PRO A 62 36.43 -34.88 12.78
N GLN A 63 36.37 -34.05 11.73
CA GLN A 63 36.41 -34.25 10.26
C GLN A 63 35.14 -34.86 9.64
N SER A 64 34.72 -34.26 8.52
CA SER A 64 33.47 -34.52 7.79
C SER A 64 33.72 -35.13 6.40
N PRO A 65 32.79 -35.95 5.85
CA PRO A 65 32.91 -36.50 4.50
C PRO A 65 32.48 -35.53 3.39
N LYS A 66 33.05 -35.70 2.19
CA LYS A 66 32.54 -35.13 0.93
C LYS A 66 31.78 -36.20 0.12
N ALA A 67 30.97 -35.76 -0.83
CA ALA A 67 30.20 -36.62 -1.73
C ALA A 67 31.06 -37.35 -2.79
N GLN A 68 30.52 -38.45 -3.31
CA GLN A 68 30.87 -39.05 -4.62
C GLN A 68 29.58 -39.44 -5.36
N THR A 69 29.67 -39.55 -6.68
CA THR A 69 28.55 -39.72 -7.63
C THR A 69 28.55 -41.10 -8.29
N SER A 70 27.35 -41.63 -8.56
CA SER A 70 27.10 -42.65 -9.59
C SER A 70 25.63 -42.56 -10.05
N GLU A 71 25.28 -43.17 -11.20
CA GLU A 71 24.09 -42.82 -11.98
C GLU A 71 23.03 -43.93 -12.12
N SER A 72 21.86 -43.52 -12.64
CA SER A 72 20.85 -44.27 -13.42
C SER A 72 19.68 -44.99 -12.72
N ASP A 73 18.53 -44.83 -13.40
CA ASP A 73 17.33 -45.67 -13.51
C ASP A 73 16.34 -45.90 -12.34
N GLY A 74 15.04 -45.87 -12.70
CA GLY A 74 13.99 -46.62 -11.99
C GLY A 74 12.85 -45.85 -11.30
N TYR A 75 12.01 -45.10 -12.02
CA TYR A 75 10.73 -44.60 -11.48
C TYR A 75 9.62 -45.66 -11.58
N HIS A 76 9.07 -46.13 -10.46
CA HIS A 76 7.67 -46.58 -10.39
C HIS A 76 7.10 -46.53 -8.95
N PRO A 77 5.85 -46.06 -8.72
CA PRO A 77 5.31 -45.92 -7.36
C PRO A 77 4.72 -47.23 -6.81
N GLN A 78 4.84 -47.44 -5.49
CA GLN A 78 4.07 -48.47 -4.77
C GLN A 78 3.07 -47.86 -3.78
N LYS A 79 1.99 -48.62 -3.55
CA LYS A 79 0.84 -48.24 -2.72
C LYS A 79 1.15 -48.46 -1.24
N ILE A 80 0.72 -47.54 -0.38
CA ILE A 80 0.49 -47.82 1.03
C ILE A 80 -1.01 -47.66 1.29
N ALA A 81 -1.59 -48.63 2.00
CA ALA A 81 -3.01 -48.70 2.27
C ALA A 81 -3.37 -48.17 3.67
N GLN A 82 -4.67 -47.98 3.84
CA GLN A 82 -5.39 -47.68 5.08
C GLN A 82 -4.78 -48.28 6.36
N ASN A 83 -4.74 -47.48 7.42
CA ASN A 83 -5.31 -47.90 8.70
C ASN A 83 -5.65 -46.67 9.57
N GLU A 84 -6.89 -46.60 10.03
CA GLU A 84 -7.35 -45.63 11.03
C GLU A 84 -7.52 -46.32 12.41
N ASN A 85 -7.72 -45.51 13.45
CA ASN A 85 -8.27 -45.91 14.74
C ASN A 85 -7.46 -46.90 15.60
N LYS A 86 -6.45 -46.35 16.30
CA LYS A 86 -6.07 -46.58 17.71
C LYS A 86 -4.96 -45.59 18.09
N ASP A 87 -4.88 -44.97 19.27
CA ASP A 87 -5.63 -45.15 20.53
C ASP A 87 -6.06 -43.79 21.14
N LYS A 88 -7.02 -43.82 22.08
CA LYS A 88 -7.30 -42.72 23.01
C LYS A 88 -6.74 -43.05 24.39
N LYS A 89 -6.28 -42.02 25.12
CA LYS A 89 -5.67 -42.03 26.46
C LYS A 89 -4.20 -42.51 26.50
N ILE A 90 -3.28 -41.55 26.55
CA ILE A 90 -2.49 -41.29 27.77
C ILE A 90 -2.48 -39.77 27.96
N VAL A 91 -2.88 -39.33 29.17
CA VAL A 91 -2.63 -38.00 29.73
C VAL A 91 -2.34 -38.27 31.20
N VAL A 92 -1.13 -37.97 31.69
CA VAL A 92 -0.80 -36.81 32.56
C VAL A 92 0.74 -36.66 32.58
N PHE A 93 1.23 -35.50 33.04
CA PHE A 93 2.60 -35.22 33.52
C PHE A 93 3.76 -35.22 32.51
N PHE A 94 3.97 -34.07 31.89
CA PHE A 94 5.13 -33.24 32.28
C PHE A 94 4.66 -31.83 32.60
N HIS A 95 5.07 -31.27 33.75
CA HIS A 95 4.88 -29.86 34.06
C HIS A 95 6.13 -29.07 33.67
N THR A 96 6.03 -28.32 32.58
CA THR A 96 6.83 -27.12 32.32
C THR A 96 5.87 -26.00 31.94
N GLU A 97 6.14 -24.78 32.40
CA GLU A 97 5.20 -23.66 32.32
C GLU A 97 5.13 -23.06 30.90
N SER A 98 4.42 -23.72 30.00
CA SER A 98 3.93 -23.06 28.79
C SER A 98 2.92 -21.99 29.19
N LYS A 99 3.30 -20.71 29.13
CA LYS A 99 2.34 -19.60 29.15
C LYS A 99 1.24 -19.91 28.12
N PRO A 100 -0.05 -19.74 28.45
CA PRO A 100 -1.11 -19.96 27.48
C PRO A 100 -0.87 -19.04 26.28
N THR A 101 -0.84 -19.63 25.08
CA THR A 101 -0.82 -18.85 23.84
C THR A 101 -2.05 -17.94 23.84
N PRO A 102 -1.90 -16.62 23.68
CA PRO A 102 -3.04 -15.71 23.81
C PRO A 102 -4.08 -16.05 22.74
N THR A 103 -5.28 -16.41 23.17
CA THR A 103 -6.40 -16.70 22.27
C THR A 103 -6.64 -15.50 21.36
N LEU A 104 -6.38 -15.69 20.07
CA LEU A 104 -6.37 -14.62 19.07
C LEU A 104 -7.72 -13.93 19.04
N LYS A 105 -7.75 -12.65 19.44
CA LYS A 105 -8.96 -11.85 19.35
C LYS A 105 -9.18 -11.47 17.89
N LEU A 106 -10.29 -11.92 17.31
CA LEU A 106 -10.76 -11.48 16.00
C LEU A 106 -11.43 -10.10 16.11
N MET A 107 -11.47 -9.36 15.01
CA MET A 107 -12.18 -8.09 14.91
C MET A 107 -13.60 -8.32 14.38
N SER A 108 -14.61 -7.78 15.07
CA SER A 108 -15.99 -7.75 14.56
C SER A 108 -16.17 -6.62 13.53
N ASN A 109 -15.67 -5.43 13.91
CA ASN A 109 -15.77 -4.15 13.21
C ASN A 109 -14.37 -3.51 13.13
N PRO A 110 -14.13 -2.53 12.23
CA PRO A 110 -12.92 -1.71 12.22
C PRO A 110 -12.73 -0.89 13.50
N ILE A 111 -11.53 -0.33 13.66
CA ILE A 111 -11.14 0.56 14.75
C ILE A 111 -10.21 1.64 14.21
N LYS A 112 -10.16 2.83 14.82
CA LYS A 112 -9.19 3.87 14.46
C LYS A 112 -7.75 3.37 14.65
N LEU A 113 -6.92 3.58 13.62
CA LEU A 113 -5.46 3.60 13.68
C LEU A 113 -4.98 5.05 13.91
N LEU A 114 -5.50 5.97 13.10
CA LEU A 114 -5.50 7.41 13.38
C LEU A 114 -6.94 7.81 13.71
N ASP A 115 -7.13 8.56 14.79
CA ASP A 115 -8.45 9.05 15.20
C ASP A 115 -8.88 10.30 14.41
N GLU A 116 -9.97 10.94 14.84
CA GLU A 116 -10.56 12.10 14.19
C GLU A 116 -9.73 13.38 14.33
N ASN A 117 -8.79 13.41 15.28
CA ASN A 117 -7.79 14.47 15.48
C ASN A 117 -6.43 14.09 14.86
N LEU A 118 -6.37 12.95 14.16
CA LEU A 118 -5.17 12.31 13.63
C LEU A 118 -4.15 11.88 14.71
N GLU A 119 -4.62 11.56 15.93
CA GLU A 119 -3.81 10.94 16.97
C GLU A 119 -3.72 9.41 16.78
N PHE A 120 -2.56 8.83 17.12
CA PHE A 120 -2.28 7.42 16.87
C PHE A 120 -2.86 6.51 17.97
N SER A 121 -3.90 5.75 17.64
CA SER A 121 -4.65 4.97 18.63
C SER A 121 -3.99 3.61 18.92
N GLN A 122 -3.56 3.43 20.17
CA GLN A 122 -3.03 2.14 20.68
C GLN A 122 -4.07 1.01 20.70
N SER A 123 -5.33 1.29 20.35
CA SER A 123 -6.47 0.36 20.36
C SER A 123 -6.27 -0.90 19.53
N ALA A 124 -5.47 -0.86 18.46
CA ALA A 124 -5.28 -1.97 17.54
C ALA A 124 -4.27 -3.03 18.01
N LEU A 125 -3.34 -2.68 18.90
CA LEU A 125 -2.25 -3.55 19.36
C LEU A 125 -2.73 -4.92 19.90
N LYS A 126 -3.96 -4.98 20.43
CA LYS A 126 -4.63 -6.18 20.99
C LYS A 126 -5.16 -7.18 19.95
N TYR A 127 -5.17 -6.83 18.66
CA TYR A 127 -5.63 -7.68 17.56
C TYR A 127 -4.47 -8.21 16.69
N LEU A 128 -3.23 -7.81 17.00
CA LEU A 128 -2.02 -8.12 16.24
C LEU A 128 -1.15 -9.17 16.94
N GLN A 129 -0.35 -9.89 16.15
CA GLN A 129 0.47 -11.02 16.59
C GLN A 129 1.95 -10.65 16.69
N ASP A 130 2.62 -11.10 17.75
CA ASP A 130 4.07 -10.90 17.92
C ASP A 130 4.90 -11.79 16.98
N CYS A 131 4.32 -12.91 16.53
CA CYS A 131 4.99 -13.97 15.78
C CYS A 131 4.59 -14.07 14.29
N ASN A 132 3.49 -13.46 13.85
CA ASN A 132 3.15 -13.47 12.42
C ASN A 132 3.97 -12.42 11.68
N THR A 133 4.85 -12.88 10.79
CA THR A 133 5.68 -12.07 9.88
C THR A 133 5.22 -12.16 8.42
N ASN A 134 4.11 -12.87 8.16
CA ASN A 134 3.51 -13.07 6.84
C ASN A 134 2.08 -12.51 6.84
N TYR A 135 1.99 -11.19 6.93
CA TYR A 135 0.75 -10.42 6.83
C TYR A 135 0.81 -9.55 5.55
N LEU A 136 -0.35 -9.14 5.06
CA LEU A 136 -0.47 -8.15 3.98
C LEU A 136 -1.02 -6.85 4.57
N VAL A 137 -0.65 -5.71 3.99
CA VAL A 137 -1.16 -4.38 4.39
C VAL A 137 -1.63 -3.65 3.15
N VAL A 138 -2.92 -3.32 3.11
CA VAL A 138 -3.58 -2.64 1.99
C VAL A 138 -4.16 -1.33 2.51
N GLY A 139 -3.60 -0.21 2.05
CA GLY A 139 -4.19 1.11 2.25
C GLY A 139 -5.03 1.52 1.05
N ILE A 140 -6.03 2.37 1.27
CA ILE A 140 -6.81 3.00 0.19
C ILE A 140 -6.83 4.51 0.37
N MET A 141 -6.78 5.25 -0.74
CA MET A 141 -6.86 6.71 -0.77
C MET A 141 -7.63 7.19 -2.00
N GLY A 142 -8.16 8.41 -1.95
CA GLY A 142 -9.07 8.94 -2.95
C GLY A 142 -10.01 9.98 -2.36
N THR A 143 -10.64 10.77 -3.22
CA THR A 143 -11.57 11.86 -2.87
C THR A 143 -12.84 11.35 -2.18
N GLN A 144 -13.77 12.26 -1.87
CA GLN A 144 -15.06 11.93 -1.29
C GLN A 144 -15.95 11.14 -2.28
N SER A 145 -16.83 10.28 -1.76
CA SER A 145 -17.85 9.54 -2.50
C SER A 145 -17.38 8.56 -3.61
N VAL A 146 -16.07 8.40 -3.86
CA VAL A 146 -15.51 7.48 -4.88
C VAL A 146 -15.64 5.98 -4.55
N GLY A 147 -16.16 5.62 -3.38
CA GLY A 147 -16.40 4.21 -2.98
C GLY A 147 -15.22 3.49 -2.29
N LYS A 148 -14.27 4.22 -1.66
CA LYS A 148 -13.13 3.61 -0.92
C LYS A 148 -13.55 2.49 0.04
N SER A 149 -14.45 2.78 0.96
CA SER A 149 -14.95 1.85 1.97
C SER A 149 -15.68 0.65 1.35
N MET A 150 -16.37 0.85 0.21
CA MET A 150 -16.96 -0.22 -0.59
C MET A 150 -15.89 -1.15 -1.19
N ILE A 151 -14.82 -0.59 -1.76
CA ILE A 151 -13.70 -1.38 -2.33
C ILE A 151 -12.98 -2.19 -1.24
N LEU A 152 -12.71 -1.59 -0.07
CA LEU A 152 -12.15 -2.35 1.05
C LEU A 152 -13.12 -3.41 1.57
N ASN A 153 -14.43 -3.14 1.58
CA ASN A 153 -15.44 -4.15 1.88
C ASN A 153 -15.40 -5.33 0.89
N LEU A 154 -15.16 -5.12 -0.42
CA LEU A 154 -14.94 -6.21 -1.40
C LEU A 154 -13.71 -7.08 -1.07
N ILE A 155 -12.65 -6.46 -0.57
CA ILE A 155 -11.39 -7.14 -0.21
C ILE A 155 -11.52 -7.86 1.15
N ALA A 156 -12.30 -7.29 2.08
CA ALA A 156 -12.53 -7.79 3.44
C ALA A 156 -13.47 -9.02 3.52
N GLN A 157 -14.25 -9.30 2.47
CA GLN A 157 -15.12 -10.47 2.41
C GLN A 157 -14.29 -11.73 2.64
N ASN A 158 -14.68 -12.60 3.57
CA ASN A 158 -14.07 -13.93 3.68
C ASN A 158 -14.82 -14.89 2.74
N THR A 159 -16.13 -15.05 2.97
CA THR A 159 -17.09 -15.80 2.16
C THR A 159 -17.61 -14.98 0.98
N PRO A 160 -17.97 -15.60 -0.16
CA PRO A 160 -18.77 -14.93 -1.19
C PRO A 160 -20.17 -14.64 -0.66
N LEU A 161 -20.72 -13.46 -0.98
CA LEU A 161 -22.12 -13.12 -0.72
C LEU A 161 -22.96 -13.45 -1.96
N PRO A 162 -24.13 -14.10 -1.82
CA PRO A 162 -25.15 -14.05 -2.85
C PRO A 162 -25.72 -12.62 -2.95
N ASP A 163 -25.98 -12.14 -4.16
CA ASP A 163 -26.62 -10.83 -4.41
C ASP A 163 -25.79 -9.61 -3.95
N LEU A 164 -24.46 -9.67 -4.17
CA LEU A 164 -23.50 -8.63 -3.76
C LEU A 164 -23.86 -7.24 -4.30
N CYS A 165 -24.27 -7.14 -5.57
CA CYS A 165 -24.69 -5.87 -6.17
C CYS A 165 -25.92 -5.28 -5.46
N THR A 166 -26.89 -6.12 -5.11
CA THR A 166 -28.11 -5.72 -4.41
C THR A 166 -27.83 -5.19 -3.01
N GLU A 167 -26.95 -5.84 -2.25
CA GLU A 167 -26.58 -5.36 -0.91
C GLU A 167 -25.70 -4.11 -0.95
N ILE A 168 -24.90 -3.88 -2.00
CA ILE A 168 -24.21 -2.59 -2.19
C ILE A 168 -25.23 -1.47 -2.47
N LEU A 169 -26.18 -1.69 -3.38
CA LEU A 169 -27.22 -0.69 -3.68
C LEU A 169 -28.03 -0.30 -2.43
N LYS A 170 -28.51 -1.30 -1.69
CA LYS A 170 -29.24 -1.10 -0.41
C LYS A 170 -28.39 -0.46 0.69
N SER A 171 -27.06 -0.48 0.61
CA SER A 171 -26.19 0.03 1.68
C SER A 171 -26.25 1.56 1.85
N HIS A 172 -26.85 2.25 0.88
CA HIS A 172 -27.15 3.68 0.96
C HIS A 172 -28.53 3.96 1.59
N ASP A 173 -29.45 2.99 1.56
CA ASP A 173 -30.80 3.15 2.11
C ASP A 173 -30.77 3.14 3.64
N LEU A 174 -31.58 4.01 4.26
CA LEU A 174 -31.87 3.92 5.69
C LEU A 174 -32.71 2.66 5.97
N PRO A 175 -32.56 2.02 7.15
CA PRO A 175 -33.39 0.88 7.52
C PRO A 175 -34.86 1.30 7.67
N ASN A 176 -35.67 1.03 6.64
CA ASN A 176 -37.07 1.45 6.56
C ASN A 176 -37.88 0.99 7.78
N THR A 177 -38.31 1.96 8.60
CA THR A 177 -39.09 1.73 9.83
C THR A 177 -40.35 0.91 9.57
N GLU A 178 -41.03 1.19 8.44
CA GLU A 178 -42.29 0.57 8.01
C GLU A 178 -42.20 -0.96 7.80
N ALA A 179 -41.00 -1.50 7.55
CA ALA A 179 -40.80 -2.94 7.43
C ALA A 179 -40.99 -3.70 8.76
N ASN A 180 -40.96 -2.99 9.90
CA ASN A 180 -41.12 -3.59 11.23
C ASN A 180 -42.58 -3.70 11.67
N ASP A 181 -43.52 -2.93 11.10
CA ASP A 181 -44.91 -2.91 11.57
C ASP A 181 -45.60 -4.28 11.39
N VAL A 182 -45.23 -5.04 10.36
CA VAL A 182 -45.71 -6.42 10.13
C VAL A 182 -45.06 -7.43 11.10
N ALA A 183 -43.94 -7.08 11.74
CA ALA A 183 -43.28 -7.90 12.75
C ALA A 183 -43.81 -7.64 14.17
N ILE A 184 -44.31 -6.43 14.46
CA ILE A 184 -44.68 -5.99 15.81
C ILE A 184 -45.85 -6.78 16.41
N GLU A 185 -46.87 -7.16 15.64
CA GLU A 185 -47.98 -8.01 16.15
C GLU A 185 -47.50 -9.39 16.66
N ASN A 186 -46.37 -9.90 16.15
CA ASN A 186 -45.81 -11.19 16.55
C ASN A 186 -44.80 -11.10 17.71
N GLN A 187 -44.52 -9.91 18.26
CA GLN A 187 -43.48 -9.71 19.29
C GLN A 187 -44.02 -9.32 20.68
N MET A 188 -45.33 -9.18 20.85
CA MET A 188 -45.93 -8.69 22.10
C MET A 188 -45.79 -9.61 23.33
N GLU A 189 -45.38 -10.88 23.17
CA GLU A 189 -45.23 -11.83 24.30
C GLU A 189 -43.87 -11.82 25.02
N ASN A 190 -42.82 -11.18 24.47
CA ASN A 190 -41.44 -11.30 25.02
C ASN A 190 -40.80 -9.97 25.45
N LEU A 191 -41.52 -9.18 26.25
CA LEU A 191 -40.93 -8.07 27.00
C LEU A 191 -40.10 -8.58 28.19
N ASN A 192 -38.76 -8.63 28.05
CA ASN A 192 -37.83 -8.28 29.13
C ASN A 192 -36.33 -8.29 28.73
N ILE A 193 -35.57 -7.36 29.32
CA ILE A 193 -34.09 -7.22 29.40
C ILE A 193 -33.39 -6.28 28.39
N ALA A 194 -32.76 -5.25 28.98
CA ALA A 194 -31.64 -4.41 28.50
C ALA A 194 -31.81 -3.57 27.22
N ASN A 195 -32.00 -2.25 27.43
CA ASN A 195 -31.72 -1.23 26.41
C ASN A 195 -30.28 -1.33 25.91
N THR A 196 -30.10 -1.73 24.66
CA THR A 196 -28.88 -1.51 23.87
C THR A 196 -29.30 -0.79 22.58
N SER A 197 -28.48 0.13 22.07
CA SER A 197 -28.78 0.85 20.83
C SER A 197 -28.92 -0.13 19.65
N ASN A 198 -30.10 -0.12 19.01
CA ASN A 198 -30.39 -0.93 17.82
C ASN A 198 -29.67 -0.40 16.58
N GLU A 199 -28.34 -0.47 16.57
CA GLU A 199 -27.60 -0.50 15.32
C GLU A 199 -27.93 -1.81 14.62
N THR A 200 -28.66 -1.73 13.49
CA THR A 200 -28.90 -2.85 12.58
C THR A 200 -27.57 -3.28 11.97
N ASN A 201 -26.83 -4.11 12.69
CA ASN A 201 -25.49 -4.56 12.36
C ASN A 201 -25.52 -5.35 11.05
N ASN A 202 -25.29 -4.65 9.93
CA ASN A 202 -25.21 -5.24 8.59
C ASN A 202 -23.92 -6.07 8.49
N SER A 203 -23.97 -7.27 9.07
CA SER A 203 -22.82 -8.05 9.56
C SER A 203 -21.76 -8.39 8.51
N PHE A 204 -22.12 -8.28 7.23
CA PHE A 204 -21.29 -8.54 6.08
C PHE A 204 -20.27 -7.43 5.80
N PHE A 205 -20.72 -6.17 5.74
CA PHE A 205 -19.85 -5.02 5.50
C PHE A 205 -19.15 -4.59 6.80
N LYS A 206 -17.90 -4.15 6.70
CA LYS A 206 -17.04 -3.84 7.85
C LYS A 206 -16.77 -2.35 7.96
N PHE A 207 -16.34 -1.72 6.86
CA PHE A 207 -16.25 -0.27 6.80
C PHE A 207 -17.64 0.30 6.50
N LYS A 208 -18.10 1.28 7.28
CA LYS A 208 -19.37 1.96 6.99
C LYS A 208 -19.25 2.68 5.64
N MET A 209 -20.30 2.60 4.82
CA MET A 209 -20.43 3.34 3.57
C MET A 209 -21.37 4.54 3.80
N GLN A 210 -21.26 5.60 2.99
CA GLN A 210 -22.12 6.77 3.14
C GLN A 210 -23.59 6.40 2.92
N ASP A 211 -24.46 6.78 3.85
CA ASP A 211 -25.92 6.66 3.68
C ASP A 211 -26.47 7.81 2.81
N ILE A 212 -27.74 7.71 2.41
CA ILE A 212 -28.40 8.69 1.54
C ILE A 212 -28.38 10.11 2.14
N GLU A 213 -28.54 10.23 3.46
CA GLU A 213 -28.50 11.51 4.19
C GLU A 213 -27.10 12.16 4.15
N GLN A 214 -26.05 11.35 4.29
CA GLN A 214 -24.66 11.79 4.09
C GLN A 214 -24.38 12.18 2.63
N ILE A 215 -24.96 11.47 1.65
CA ILE A 215 -24.79 11.78 0.22
C ILE A 215 -25.48 13.11 -0.14
N GLU A 216 -26.74 13.29 0.25
CA GLU A 216 -27.52 14.52 -0.02
C GLU A 216 -26.89 15.76 0.62
N ARG A 217 -26.29 15.63 1.81
CA ARG A 217 -25.57 16.73 2.49
C ARG A 217 -24.16 16.97 1.97
N GLY A 218 -23.63 16.12 1.09
CA GLY A 218 -22.20 16.17 0.72
C GLY A 218 -21.27 15.92 1.90
N ALA A 219 -21.70 15.13 2.88
CA ALA A 219 -20.95 14.78 4.09
C ALA A 219 -20.07 13.54 3.88
N HIS A 220 -18.96 13.45 4.62
CA HIS A 220 -18.09 12.28 4.65
C HIS A 220 -18.58 11.24 5.68
N CYS A 221 -18.04 10.02 5.58
CA CYS A 221 -18.31 8.93 6.53
C CYS A 221 -17.05 8.47 7.29
N THR A 222 -15.88 8.46 6.64
CA THR A 222 -14.61 8.05 7.25
C THR A 222 -13.84 9.28 7.74
N ARG A 223 -13.50 9.32 9.04
CA ARG A 223 -12.61 10.28 9.70
C ARG A 223 -11.32 9.59 10.16
N GLY A 224 -10.17 10.25 10.03
CA GLY A 224 -8.87 9.67 10.36
C GLY A 224 -8.48 8.51 9.43
N VAL A 225 -7.99 7.42 10.02
CA VAL A 225 -7.71 6.16 9.31
C VAL A 225 -8.30 4.99 10.11
N ASP A 226 -9.31 4.32 9.57
CA ASP A 226 -9.87 3.10 10.14
C ASP A 226 -9.06 1.87 9.71
N MET A 227 -8.91 0.92 10.62
CA MET A 227 -8.13 -0.30 10.46
C MET A 227 -8.98 -1.53 10.76
N TYR A 228 -8.89 -2.55 9.91
CA TYR A 228 -9.51 -3.85 10.12
C TYR A 228 -8.52 -4.96 9.77
N VAL A 229 -8.53 -6.05 10.54
CA VAL A 229 -7.67 -7.22 10.30
C VAL A 229 -8.56 -8.42 9.98
N THR A 230 -8.42 -8.97 8.77
CA THR A 230 -9.22 -10.11 8.31
C THR A 230 -8.83 -11.41 9.01
N ASN A 231 -9.65 -12.45 8.86
CA ASN A 231 -9.34 -13.81 9.32
C ASN A 231 -8.05 -14.33 8.66
N ASP A 232 -7.85 -13.99 7.38
CA ASP A 232 -6.68 -14.35 6.55
C ASP A 232 -5.42 -13.49 6.86
N ARG A 233 -5.42 -12.73 7.97
CA ARG A 233 -4.33 -11.82 8.43
C ARG A 233 -3.92 -10.75 7.40
N VAL A 234 -4.91 -10.21 6.72
CA VAL A 234 -4.77 -9.01 5.88
C VAL A 234 -5.17 -7.81 6.70
N ILE A 235 -4.29 -6.82 6.80
CA ILE A 235 -4.55 -5.52 7.43
C ILE A 235 -5.07 -4.57 6.35
N LEU A 236 -6.28 -4.05 6.54
CA LEU A 236 -6.95 -3.11 5.64
C LEU A 236 -7.08 -1.75 6.33
N LEU A 237 -6.69 -0.67 5.63
CA LEU A 237 -6.68 0.70 6.15
C LEU A 237 -7.56 1.62 5.26
N ASP A 238 -8.72 2.06 5.79
CA ASP A 238 -9.61 3.02 5.12
C ASP A 238 -9.27 4.45 5.53
N CYS A 239 -8.91 5.28 4.54
CA CYS A 239 -8.52 6.67 4.75
C CYS A 239 -9.74 7.60 4.66
N GLN A 240 -9.75 8.65 5.48
CA GLN A 240 -10.64 9.79 5.27
C GLN A 240 -10.54 10.35 3.84
N PRO A 241 -11.63 10.92 3.29
CA PRO A 241 -11.63 11.44 1.92
C PRO A 241 -10.71 12.64 1.73
N LEU A 242 -9.88 12.57 0.68
CA LEU A 242 -8.99 13.67 0.29
C LEU A 242 -9.80 14.91 -0.11
N TRP A 243 -9.42 16.07 0.41
CA TRP A 243 -10.03 17.39 0.15
C TRP A 243 -11.55 17.46 0.31
N SER A 244 -12.16 16.68 1.21
CA SER A 244 -13.60 16.77 1.45
C SER A 244 -13.98 18.18 1.96
N PRO A 245 -14.94 18.88 1.31
CA PRO A 245 -15.47 20.14 1.82
C PRO A 245 -16.01 20.00 3.24
N SER A 246 -16.73 18.91 3.53
CA SER A 246 -17.28 18.66 4.88
C SER A 246 -16.21 18.48 5.97
N LEU A 247 -14.99 18.04 5.65
CA LEU A 247 -13.86 18.07 6.61
C LEU A 247 -13.35 19.49 6.84
N ILE A 248 -13.43 20.38 5.86
CA ILE A 248 -13.06 21.80 5.99
C ILE A 248 -14.12 22.55 6.81
N ASP A 249 -15.41 22.31 6.53
CA ASP A 249 -16.56 22.92 7.24
C ASP A 249 -16.59 22.54 8.73
N GLU A 250 -16.32 21.27 9.05
CA GLU A 250 -16.20 20.82 10.44
C GLU A 250 -14.92 21.31 11.13
N SER A 251 -13.88 21.72 10.38
CA SER A 251 -12.59 22.07 10.98
C SER A 251 -12.62 23.36 11.80
N ASN A 252 -13.62 24.24 11.65
CA ASN A 252 -13.98 25.26 12.65
C ASN A 252 -15.34 25.94 12.41
N ASN A 253 -16.06 26.27 13.49
CA ASN A 253 -17.34 27.01 13.50
C ASN A 253 -17.23 28.50 13.10
N VAL A 254 -16.17 28.93 12.40
CA VAL A 254 -15.89 30.34 12.10
C VAL A 254 -15.40 30.53 10.66
N ALA A 255 -16.25 31.16 9.85
CA ALA A 255 -16.00 31.83 8.57
C ALA A 255 -14.80 31.32 7.72
N MET A 256 -15.13 30.56 6.66
CA MET A 256 -14.24 30.06 5.60
C MET A 256 -12.99 30.92 5.36
N ASN A 257 -11.87 30.47 5.94
CA ASN A 257 -10.55 31.05 5.77
C ASN A 257 -9.72 30.13 4.85
N PRO A 258 -9.04 30.63 3.80
CA PRO A 258 -8.16 29.81 2.95
C PRO A 258 -7.17 28.95 3.71
N ARG A 259 -6.70 29.39 4.89
CA ARG A 259 -5.83 28.59 5.76
C ARG A 259 -6.44 27.26 6.21
N CYS A 260 -7.75 27.18 6.41
CA CYS A 260 -8.43 25.92 6.79
C CYS A 260 -8.32 24.88 5.65
N ALA A 261 -8.48 25.31 4.40
CA ALA A 261 -8.29 24.44 3.23
C ALA A 261 -6.81 24.03 3.05
N ASN A 262 -5.87 24.93 3.36
CA ASN A 262 -4.44 24.64 3.32
C ASN A 262 -4.03 23.61 4.41
N ILE A 263 -4.55 23.75 5.64
CA ILE A 263 -4.35 22.77 6.74
C ILE A 263 -4.89 21.39 6.33
N VAL A 264 -6.16 21.28 5.93
CA VAL A 264 -6.75 19.99 5.52
C VAL A 264 -6.02 19.37 4.30
N THR A 265 -5.48 20.20 3.40
CA THR A 265 -4.63 19.73 2.29
C THR A 265 -3.30 19.15 2.78
N VAL A 266 -2.68 19.75 3.81
CA VAL A 266 -1.44 19.24 4.42
C VAL A 266 -1.69 17.97 5.22
N ASP A 267 -2.75 17.90 6.04
CA ASP A 267 -3.16 16.68 6.74
C ASP A 267 -3.42 15.53 5.74
N CYS A 268 -4.06 15.81 4.60
CA CYS A 268 -4.25 14.83 3.52
C CYS A 268 -2.91 14.34 2.94
N LEU A 269 -1.94 15.24 2.71
CA LEU A 269 -0.60 14.89 2.22
C LEU A 269 0.16 14.04 3.22
N GLU A 270 0.13 14.37 4.51
CA GLU A 270 0.76 13.59 5.57
C GLU A 270 0.19 12.17 5.67
N ILE A 271 -1.14 12.01 5.63
CA ILE A 271 -1.78 10.69 5.66
C ILE A 271 -1.40 9.88 4.39
N ALA A 272 -1.32 10.52 3.22
CA ALA A 272 -0.87 9.83 2.01
C ALA A 272 0.60 9.40 2.10
N SER A 273 1.51 10.25 2.57
CA SER A 273 2.92 9.89 2.83
C SER A 273 3.06 8.79 3.89
N PHE A 274 2.16 8.77 4.89
CA PHE A 274 2.09 7.73 5.92
C PHE A 274 1.64 6.39 5.33
N LEU A 275 0.56 6.35 4.56
CA LEU A 275 0.11 5.14 3.86
C LEU A 275 1.19 4.62 2.88
N MET A 276 1.86 5.52 2.15
CA MET A 276 3.03 5.20 1.31
C MET A 276 4.22 4.65 2.09
N SER A 277 4.24 4.80 3.42
CA SER A 277 5.32 4.33 4.29
C SER A 277 5.02 3.00 4.99
N ILE A 278 3.74 2.67 5.22
CA ILE A 278 3.34 1.51 6.03
C ILE A 278 2.63 0.39 5.24
N CYS A 279 2.23 0.62 3.99
CA CYS A 279 1.47 -0.35 3.20
C CYS A 279 2.35 -1.20 2.29
N HIS A 280 1.90 -2.43 1.99
CA HIS A 280 2.45 -3.23 0.89
C HIS A 280 1.78 -2.85 -0.45
N VAL A 281 0.46 -2.63 -0.42
CA VAL A 281 -0.36 -2.18 -1.54
C VAL A 281 -1.05 -0.88 -1.15
N LEU A 282 -1.02 0.13 -2.02
CA LEU A 282 -1.75 1.38 -1.87
C LEU A 282 -2.70 1.53 -3.06
N ILE A 283 -4.00 1.45 -2.79
CA ILE A 283 -5.06 1.58 -3.80
C ILE A 283 -5.44 3.06 -3.91
N ALA A 284 -5.24 3.64 -5.09
CA ALA A 284 -5.59 5.01 -5.43
C ALA A 284 -6.89 5.00 -6.25
N VAL A 285 -7.99 5.43 -5.64
CA VAL A 285 -9.34 5.35 -6.21
C VAL A 285 -9.74 6.66 -6.87
N GLN A 286 -10.26 6.56 -8.09
CA GLN A 286 -10.89 7.64 -8.84
C GLN A 286 -12.25 7.16 -9.36
N ASP A 287 -13.23 8.05 -9.56
CA ASP A 287 -14.52 7.75 -10.21
C ASP A 287 -14.72 8.50 -11.54
N TRP A 288 -13.67 9.19 -12.01
CA TRP A 288 -13.59 9.78 -13.35
C TRP A 288 -12.15 9.76 -13.89
N PHE A 289 -12.00 9.93 -15.20
CA PHE A 289 -10.70 10.04 -15.87
C PHE A 289 -10.64 11.34 -16.72
N ALA A 290 -9.62 12.18 -16.66
CA ALA A 290 -8.36 12.09 -15.91
C ALA A 290 -8.19 13.26 -14.92
N ASP A 291 -8.18 12.98 -13.62
CA ASP A 291 -7.87 13.97 -12.59
C ASP A 291 -6.35 14.26 -12.52
N TYR A 292 -5.95 15.44 -12.96
CA TYR A 292 -4.57 15.93 -12.88
C TYR A 292 -4.18 16.37 -11.46
N ASN A 293 -5.12 16.85 -10.64
CA ASN A 293 -4.86 17.30 -9.27
C ASN A 293 -4.57 16.09 -8.38
N PHE A 294 -5.33 15.00 -8.53
CA PHE A 294 -5.06 13.73 -7.85
C PHE A 294 -3.69 13.15 -8.24
N LEU A 295 -3.33 13.19 -9.53
CA LEU A 295 -1.99 12.78 -9.98
C LEU A 295 -0.87 13.62 -9.35
N ARG A 296 -1.01 14.95 -9.37
CA ARG A 296 -0.06 15.88 -8.74
C ARG A 296 0.02 15.67 -7.23
N PHE A 297 -1.09 15.34 -6.57
CA PHE A 297 -1.14 15.03 -5.14
C PHE A 297 -0.33 13.78 -4.79
N ILE A 298 -0.49 12.68 -5.52
CA ILE A 298 0.28 11.45 -5.29
C ILE A 298 1.79 11.74 -5.46
N GLN A 299 2.18 12.46 -6.51
CA GLN A 299 3.57 12.90 -6.72
C GLN A 299 4.08 13.82 -5.59
N THR A 300 3.21 14.65 -5.02
CA THR A 300 3.57 15.57 -3.92
C THR A 300 3.72 14.83 -2.60
N ALA A 301 2.82 13.90 -2.27
CA ALA A 301 2.91 13.04 -1.09
C ALA A 301 4.13 12.10 -1.17
N GLU A 302 4.51 11.64 -2.36
CA GLU A 302 5.76 10.92 -2.58
C GLU A 302 6.98 11.81 -2.32
N MET A 303 6.98 13.05 -2.83
CA MET A 303 8.08 14.02 -2.65
C MET A 303 8.24 14.50 -1.19
N LEU A 304 7.14 14.61 -0.43
CA LEU A 304 7.15 15.04 0.97
C LEU A 304 7.38 13.89 1.97
N LYS A 305 7.28 12.62 1.53
CA LYS A 305 7.51 11.44 2.39
C LYS A 305 8.94 11.47 2.96
N PRO A 306 9.11 11.52 4.30
CA PRO A 306 10.44 11.45 4.89
C PRO A 306 11.03 10.04 4.76
N THR A 307 12.35 9.98 4.57
CA THR A 307 13.16 8.76 4.69
C THR A 307 13.08 8.23 6.14
N LEU A 308 12.56 7.02 6.31
CA LEU A 308 12.25 6.42 7.63
C LEU A 308 13.30 5.39 8.10
N SER A 309 14.34 5.16 7.31
CA SER A 309 15.48 4.26 7.56
C SER A 309 16.40 4.72 8.71
N ALA A 310 15.87 4.73 9.94
CA ALA A 310 16.47 5.37 11.09
C ALA A 310 17.27 4.44 12.03
N SER A 311 18.53 4.13 11.70
CA SER A 311 19.65 4.00 12.67
C SER A 311 21.07 3.91 12.06
N SER A 312 21.80 5.03 12.12
CA SER A 312 23.25 5.12 12.37
C SER A 312 24.25 4.13 11.72
N SER A 313 24.79 4.51 10.56
CA SER A 313 26.22 4.33 10.26
C SER A 313 26.73 5.41 9.30
N VAL A 314 27.89 6.02 9.58
CA VAL A 314 28.55 6.92 8.62
C VAL A 314 29.27 6.07 7.58
N SER A 315 28.55 5.70 6.52
CA SER A 315 29.13 5.08 5.33
C SER A 315 29.91 6.15 4.53
N VAL A 316 31.24 6.06 4.56
CA VAL A 316 32.12 6.90 3.74
C VAL A 316 31.77 6.70 2.25
N PRO A 317 31.55 7.77 1.46
CA PRO A 317 31.24 7.63 0.04
C PRO A 317 32.42 6.99 -0.68
N THR A 318 32.26 5.72 -1.05
CA THR A 318 33.25 4.97 -1.82
C THR A 318 32.80 5.02 -3.28
N GLU A 319 33.43 5.89 -4.08
CA GLU A 319 33.15 5.99 -5.51
C GLU A 319 33.49 4.65 -6.20
N GLY A 320 32.56 4.12 -7.00
CA GLY A 320 32.83 2.95 -7.87
C GLY A 320 32.03 1.68 -7.60
N SER A 321 30.71 1.76 -7.44
CA SER A 321 29.83 0.62 -7.76
C SER A 321 28.49 1.08 -8.32
N GLU A 322 28.17 0.69 -9.55
CA GLU A 322 26.84 0.91 -10.14
C GLU A 322 25.91 -0.25 -9.76
N SER A 323 24.67 0.07 -9.37
CA SER A 323 23.54 -0.86 -9.24
C SER A 323 23.70 -2.06 -8.27
N SER A 324 23.66 -1.84 -6.96
CA SER A 324 23.19 -2.89 -6.02
C SER A 324 22.55 -2.37 -4.72
N GLY A 325 21.21 -2.30 -4.71
CA GLY A 325 20.43 -2.86 -3.61
C GLY A 325 20.10 -2.05 -2.34
N ASP A 326 20.58 -0.81 -2.17
CA ASP A 326 20.24 0.01 -0.97
C ASP A 326 19.25 1.14 -1.33
N GLY A 327 17.98 0.78 -1.54
CA GLY A 327 16.89 1.71 -1.84
C GLY A 327 15.70 1.47 -0.92
N GLU A 328 15.11 2.55 -0.39
CA GLU A 328 13.94 2.45 0.50
C GLU A 328 12.75 1.82 -0.22
N TRP A 329 12.10 0.85 0.42
CA TRP A 329 10.95 0.15 -0.16
C TRP A 329 9.75 1.08 -0.36
N GLN A 330 9.06 0.88 -1.48
CA GLN A 330 7.88 1.63 -1.89
C GLN A 330 6.73 0.65 -2.18
N PRO A 331 5.47 1.04 -1.90
CA PRO A 331 4.32 0.16 -2.07
C PRO A 331 3.99 -0.11 -3.54
N HIS A 332 3.21 -1.16 -3.76
CA HIS A 332 2.49 -1.37 -5.01
C HIS A 332 1.37 -0.34 -5.13
N LEU A 333 1.52 0.64 -6.02
CA LEU A 333 0.44 1.56 -6.36
C LEU A 333 -0.53 0.82 -7.30
N LEU A 334 -1.80 0.72 -6.91
CA LEU A 334 -2.89 0.24 -7.74
C LEU A 334 -3.80 1.41 -8.10
N LEU A 335 -3.84 1.78 -9.37
CA LEU A 335 -4.76 2.79 -9.88
C LEU A 335 -6.09 2.10 -10.17
N LEU A 336 -7.16 2.52 -9.49
CA LEU A 336 -8.46 1.88 -9.56
C LEU A 336 -9.52 2.92 -9.93
N HIS A 337 -10.09 2.77 -11.13
CA HIS A 337 -11.30 3.52 -11.49
C HIS A 337 -12.52 2.75 -11.05
N ASN A 338 -13.36 3.40 -10.25
CA ASN A 338 -14.70 2.96 -9.91
C ASN A 338 -15.71 3.66 -10.84
N ARG A 339 -16.98 3.22 -10.82
CA ARG A 339 -18.07 3.80 -11.64
C ARG A 339 -17.84 3.81 -13.16
N CYS A 340 -16.94 2.97 -13.69
CA CYS A 340 -16.59 2.98 -15.10
C CYS A 340 -17.80 2.73 -16.01
N GLN A 341 -17.88 3.49 -17.09
CA GLN A 341 -18.92 3.39 -18.12
C GLN A 341 -18.47 2.48 -19.27
N LEU A 342 -19.37 2.18 -20.21
CA LEU A 342 -19.12 1.36 -21.40
C LEU A 342 -17.84 1.77 -22.17
N GLU A 343 -17.60 3.07 -22.27
CA GLU A 343 -16.53 3.70 -23.03
C GLU A 343 -15.15 3.43 -22.42
N ASP A 344 -15.06 3.40 -21.09
CA ASP A 344 -13.82 3.16 -20.33
C ASP A 344 -13.27 1.75 -20.56
N PHE A 345 -14.16 0.77 -20.74
CA PHE A 345 -13.80 -0.62 -21.01
C PHE A 345 -13.36 -0.85 -22.47
N THR A 346 -13.33 0.17 -23.34
CA THR A 346 -12.75 0.02 -24.67
C THR A 346 -11.22 -0.14 -24.62
N PRO A 347 -10.60 -1.04 -25.42
CA PRO A 347 -9.15 -1.23 -25.42
C PRO A 347 -8.33 0.06 -25.66
N ASN A 348 -8.89 1.01 -26.42
CA ASN A 348 -8.27 2.30 -26.68
C ASN A 348 -8.36 3.27 -25.49
N ALA A 349 -9.45 3.25 -24.72
CA ALA A 349 -9.54 4.01 -23.46
C ALA A 349 -8.51 3.48 -22.45
N VAL A 350 -8.47 2.16 -22.23
CA VAL A 350 -7.45 1.50 -21.38
C VAL A 350 -6.03 1.88 -21.83
N LYS A 351 -5.73 1.82 -23.13
CA LYS A 351 -4.42 2.24 -23.66
C LYS A 351 -4.09 3.70 -23.34
N THR A 352 -5.08 4.59 -23.50
CA THR A 352 -4.94 6.03 -23.20
C THR A 352 -4.70 6.29 -21.72
N MET A 353 -5.43 5.59 -20.83
CA MET A 353 -5.21 5.63 -19.38
C MET A 353 -3.79 5.19 -19.02
N GLN A 354 -3.38 4.00 -19.46
CA GLN A 354 -2.04 3.46 -19.15
C GLN A 354 -0.92 4.35 -19.72
N ASP A 355 -1.09 4.92 -20.91
CA ASP A 355 -0.12 5.84 -21.51
C ASP A 355 -0.06 7.20 -20.81
N LEU A 356 -1.13 7.67 -20.17
CA LEU A 356 -1.10 8.85 -19.30
C LEU A 356 -0.35 8.54 -18.00
N TYR A 357 -0.78 7.49 -17.27
CA TYR A 357 -0.22 7.13 -15.98
C TYR A 357 1.26 6.76 -16.06
N ARG A 358 1.68 6.01 -17.09
CA ARG A 358 3.11 5.67 -17.31
C ARG A 358 3.99 6.89 -17.60
N LYS A 359 3.42 8.00 -18.12
CA LYS A 359 4.13 9.28 -18.29
C LYS A 359 4.14 10.08 -16.99
N ALA A 360 3.00 10.19 -16.31
CA ALA A 360 2.88 10.91 -15.04
C ALA A 360 3.82 10.33 -13.96
N PHE A 361 3.88 9.01 -13.84
CA PHE A 361 4.71 8.32 -12.84
C PHE A 361 6.08 7.87 -13.38
N GLN A 362 6.55 8.38 -14.53
CA GLN A 362 7.85 7.98 -15.12
C GLN A 362 9.05 8.24 -14.18
N LYS A 363 8.92 9.20 -13.26
CA LYS A 363 9.94 9.55 -12.26
C LYS A 363 9.59 9.07 -10.84
N SER A 364 8.48 8.37 -10.68
CA SER A 364 8.03 7.84 -9.39
C SER A 364 8.80 6.57 -9.04
N THR A 365 8.99 6.39 -7.74
CA THR A 365 9.56 5.20 -7.10
C THR A 365 8.48 4.18 -6.71
N LEU A 366 7.20 4.55 -6.79
CA LEU A 366 6.05 3.69 -6.49
C LEU A 366 5.93 2.53 -7.49
N GLN A 367 5.62 1.32 -7.02
CA GLN A 367 5.64 0.12 -7.87
C GLN A 367 4.34 0.01 -8.68
N LEU A 368 4.39 0.43 -9.95
CA LEU A 368 3.28 0.33 -10.92
C LEU A 368 3.27 -0.96 -11.76
N ASN A 369 4.28 -1.82 -11.65
CA ASN A 369 4.48 -2.96 -12.55
C ASN A 369 4.57 -4.30 -11.77
N SER A 370 3.55 -4.63 -10.96
CA SER A 370 3.57 -5.82 -10.08
C SER A 370 2.47 -6.85 -10.34
N GLY A 371 1.80 -6.76 -11.50
CA GLY A 371 0.88 -7.80 -12.01
C GLY A 371 -0.59 -7.60 -11.63
N MET A 372 -0.95 -6.50 -10.98
CA MET A 372 -2.33 -6.17 -10.61
C MET A 372 -3.10 -5.56 -11.79
N TYR A 373 -3.27 -6.34 -12.86
CA TYR A 373 -3.78 -5.86 -14.15
C TYR A 373 -4.98 -6.62 -14.72
N MET A 374 -5.72 -5.95 -15.61
CA MET A 374 -6.95 -6.50 -16.23
C MET A 374 -6.69 -7.60 -17.28
N TYR A 375 -5.47 -7.72 -17.81
CA TYR A 375 -5.11 -8.69 -18.85
C TYR A 375 -3.64 -9.09 -18.75
N SER A 376 -3.32 -10.33 -19.14
CA SER A 376 -1.96 -10.89 -19.04
C SER A 376 -1.01 -10.34 -20.11
N ASP A 377 0.20 -9.93 -19.70
CA ASP A 377 1.35 -9.89 -20.61
C ASP A 377 1.90 -11.32 -20.77
N THR A 378 1.63 -11.93 -21.94
CA THR A 378 2.03 -13.30 -22.29
C THR A 378 3.55 -13.51 -22.28
N ASN A 379 4.35 -12.44 -22.28
CA ASN A 379 5.82 -12.49 -22.26
C ASN A 379 6.40 -12.31 -20.85
N ARG A 380 5.57 -11.98 -19.85
CA ARG A 380 6.02 -11.73 -18.46
C ARG A 380 5.38 -12.65 -17.43
N ASN A 381 4.08 -12.92 -17.54
CA ASN A 381 3.37 -13.74 -16.58
C ASN A 381 2.88 -15.02 -17.27
N GLY A 382 3.56 -16.13 -17.01
CA GLY A 382 3.19 -17.47 -17.51
C GLY A 382 1.90 -18.05 -16.91
N LEU A 383 1.08 -17.23 -16.25
CA LEU A 383 -0.27 -17.57 -15.84
C LEU A 383 -1.24 -17.06 -16.90
N HIS A 384 -2.12 -17.94 -17.40
CA HIS A 384 -3.34 -17.55 -18.10
C HIS A 384 -4.25 -16.81 -17.11
N VAL A 385 -4.02 -15.51 -16.91
CA VAL A 385 -4.88 -14.70 -16.05
C VAL A 385 -6.23 -14.57 -16.74
N ASP A 386 -7.29 -15.01 -16.05
CA ASP A 386 -8.60 -15.36 -16.61
C ASP A 386 -9.14 -14.34 -17.62
N GLN A 387 -9.80 -14.81 -18.68
CA GLN A 387 -10.26 -14.03 -19.84
C GLN A 387 -11.51 -13.20 -19.56
N VAL A 388 -11.52 -12.49 -18.43
CA VAL A 388 -12.63 -11.64 -17.97
C VAL A 388 -12.92 -10.54 -18.99
N CYS A 389 -11.89 -9.81 -19.45
CA CYS A 389 -11.99 -8.84 -20.55
C CYS A 389 -11.52 -9.47 -21.88
N LYS A 390 -12.42 -10.18 -22.57
CA LYS A 390 -12.15 -10.77 -23.89
C LYS A 390 -11.79 -9.67 -24.91
N GLY A 391 -10.62 -9.80 -25.56
CA GLY A 391 -10.11 -8.83 -26.53
C GLY A 391 -9.06 -7.85 -25.99
N TYR A 392 -8.81 -7.84 -24.67
CA TYR A 392 -7.66 -7.13 -24.10
C TYR A 392 -6.38 -7.93 -24.35
N ASN A 393 -5.37 -7.26 -24.93
CA ASN A 393 -4.04 -7.80 -25.19
C ASN A 393 -3.01 -6.65 -25.27
N ILE A 394 -1.73 -6.99 -25.40
CA ILE A 394 -0.63 -6.01 -25.44
C ILE A 394 -0.72 -5.09 -26.66
N ASP A 395 -1.19 -5.60 -27.80
CA ASP A 395 -1.26 -4.84 -29.06
C ASP A 395 -2.32 -3.73 -28.99
N ASN A 396 -3.52 -4.11 -28.54
CA ASN A 396 -4.69 -3.23 -28.45
C ASN A 396 -4.61 -2.29 -27.24
N CYS A 397 -4.19 -2.78 -26.07
CA CYS A 397 -4.20 -2.03 -24.79
C CYS A 397 -2.83 -1.45 -24.40
N GLY A 398 -1.74 -1.88 -25.05
CA GLY A 398 -0.36 -1.52 -24.68
C GLY A 398 0.26 -2.43 -23.61
N PRO A 399 1.49 -2.15 -23.15
CA PRO A 399 2.11 -2.87 -22.03
C PRO A 399 1.38 -2.55 -20.71
N PRO A 400 0.90 -3.56 -19.96
CA PRO A 400 0.05 -3.32 -18.80
C PRO A 400 0.81 -2.69 -17.63
N ILE A 401 0.10 -1.88 -16.86
CA ILE A 401 0.49 -1.38 -15.53
C ILE A 401 -0.55 -1.83 -14.49
N ASN A 402 -0.33 -1.53 -13.22
CA ASN A 402 -1.29 -1.74 -12.12
C ASN A 402 -2.50 -0.79 -12.26
N LEU A 403 -3.37 -1.09 -13.22
CA LEU A 403 -4.62 -0.40 -13.53
C LEU A 403 -5.78 -1.41 -13.45
N PHE A 404 -6.86 -1.02 -12.77
CA PHE A 404 -8.07 -1.81 -12.66
C PHE A 404 -9.33 -0.93 -12.82
N LEU A 405 -10.37 -1.48 -13.45
CA LEU A 405 -11.66 -0.82 -13.64
C LEU A 405 -12.78 -1.63 -12.96
N LEU A 406 -13.62 -0.96 -12.17
CA LEU A 406 -14.89 -1.47 -11.67
C LEU A 406 -16.03 -0.66 -12.33
N PRO A 407 -17.06 -1.31 -12.89
CA PRO A 407 -18.18 -0.62 -13.52
C PRO A 407 -19.12 -0.03 -12.47
N GLU A 408 -19.97 0.90 -12.90
CA GLU A 408 -21.09 1.36 -12.05
C GLU A 408 -22.13 0.24 -11.85
N ILE A 409 -22.73 0.17 -10.66
CA ILE A 409 -23.82 -0.75 -10.35
C ILE A 409 -25.15 -0.02 -10.57
N TYR A 410 -25.91 -0.46 -11.56
CA TYR A 410 -27.26 0.02 -11.84
C TYR A 410 -28.30 -0.88 -11.15
N SER A 411 -29.52 -0.38 -10.91
CA SER A 411 -30.61 -1.17 -10.30
C SER A 411 -31.06 -2.36 -11.15
N ASP A 412 -30.80 -2.32 -12.46
CA ASP A 412 -31.08 -3.33 -13.47
C ASP A 412 -29.80 -4.07 -13.93
N PHE A 413 -28.86 -4.31 -13.00
CA PHE A 413 -27.58 -4.99 -13.26
C PHE A 413 -27.74 -6.46 -13.72
N ASP A 414 -28.87 -7.09 -13.41
CA ASP A 414 -29.21 -8.49 -13.75
C ASP A 414 -29.89 -8.62 -15.13
N ASN A 415 -30.34 -7.50 -15.71
CA ASN A 415 -31.06 -7.45 -16.97
C ASN A 415 -30.13 -7.79 -18.16
N LYS A 416 -30.30 -9.00 -18.69
CA LYS A 416 -29.48 -9.58 -19.77
C LYS A 416 -29.75 -9.00 -21.16
N ASP A 417 -30.86 -8.29 -21.34
CA ASP A 417 -31.20 -7.66 -22.62
C ASP A 417 -30.45 -6.32 -22.82
N ILE A 418 -29.86 -5.76 -21.75
CA ILE A 418 -29.10 -4.52 -21.80
C ILE A 418 -27.61 -4.81 -21.99
N TYR A 419 -27.09 -4.48 -23.18
CA TYR A 419 -25.66 -4.57 -23.46
C TYR A 419 -24.87 -3.49 -22.70
N ARG A 420 -24.23 -3.90 -21.59
CA ARG A 420 -23.31 -3.04 -20.80
C ARG A 420 -21.89 -2.95 -21.38
N GLY A 421 -21.51 -3.88 -22.25
CA GLY A 421 -20.18 -3.99 -22.88
C GLY A 421 -18.97 -4.20 -21.96
N HIS A 422 -19.20 -4.35 -20.66
CA HIS A 422 -18.19 -4.74 -19.68
C HIS A 422 -18.55 -6.08 -18.98
N PRO A 423 -17.59 -6.77 -18.35
CA PRO A 423 -17.86 -7.93 -17.52
C PRO A 423 -18.73 -7.57 -16.30
N SER A 424 -19.40 -8.56 -15.69
CA SER A 424 -20.22 -8.30 -14.51
C SER A 424 -19.39 -7.78 -13.32
N PHE A 425 -20.00 -6.92 -12.49
CA PHE A 425 -19.34 -6.32 -11.33
C PHE A 425 -18.77 -7.40 -10.39
N GLU A 426 -19.52 -8.47 -10.10
CA GLU A 426 -19.08 -9.55 -9.22
C GLU A 426 -17.83 -10.28 -9.73
N GLN A 427 -17.72 -10.50 -11.04
CA GLN A 427 -16.52 -11.11 -11.65
C GLN A 427 -15.29 -10.21 -11.50
N LEU A 428 -15.46 -8.89 -11.66
CA LEU A 428 -14.39 -7.91 -11.51
C LEU A 428 -14.02 -7.70 -10.03
N ALA A 429 -14.99 -7.63 -9.13
CA ALA A 429 -14.79 -7.56 -7.68
C ALA A 429 -14.01 -8.78 -7.15
N LYS A 430 -14.41 -9.99 -7.57
CA LYS A 430 -13.71 -11.24 -7.25
C LYS A 430 -12.27 -11.26 -7.78
N ARG A 431 -12.06 -10.79 -9.03
CA ARG A 431 -10.73 -10.65 -9.63
C ARG A 431 -9.87 -9.63 -8.87
N LEU A 432 -10.42 -8.46 -8.50
CA LEU A 432 -9.72 -7.43 -7.74
C LEU A 432 -9.24 -7.98 -6.39
N ARG A 433 -10.11 -8.66 -5.64
CA ARG A 433 -9.73 -9.34 -4.39
C ARG A 433 -8.57 -10.32 -4.62
N TRP A 434 -8.61 -11.14 -5.67
CA TRP A 434 -7.50 -12.05 -5.99
C TRP A 434 -6.18 -11.34 -6.33
N LEU A 435 -6.22 -10.25 -7.12
CA LEU A 435 -5.02 -9.48 -7.48
C LEU A 435 -4.38 -8.80 -6.25
N VAL A 436 -5.20 -8.19 -5.39
CA VAL A 436 -4.71 -7.52 -4.17
C VAL A 436 -4.16 -8.53 -3.16
N LEU A 437 -4.87 -9.63 -2.90
CA LEU A 437 -4.43 -10.65 -1.92
C LEU A 437 -3.21 -11.46 -2.38
N GLY A 438 -3.03 -11.57 -3.70
CA GLY A 438 -1.86 -12.19 -4.36
C GLY A 438 -0.65 -11.28 -4.53
N ALA A 439 -0.71 -10.01 -4.11
CA ALA A 439 0.39 -9.06 -4.24
C ALA A 439 1.63 -9.48 -3.42
N ASN A 440 2.84 -9.17 -3.93
CA ASN A 440 4.09 -9.56 -3.30
C ASN A 440 4.36 -8.78 -2.00
N ARG A 441 4.57 -9.50 -0.90
CA ARG A 441 4.77 -9.01 0.47
C ARG A 441 6.25 -8.70 0.71
N HIS A 442 6.72 -7.64 0.05
CA HIS A 442 8.06 -7.10 0.27
C HIS A 442 8.24 -6.59 1.71
N GLN A 443 9.46 -6.64 2.26
CA GLN A 443 9.72 -6.17 3.62
C GLN A 443 9.57 -4.63 3.69
N ILE A 444 8.59 -4.14 4.45
CA ILE A 444 8.31 -2.68 4.59
C ILE A 444 9.49 -1.92 5.20
N THR A 445 10.33 -2.59 6.00
CA THR A 445 11.47 -1.98 6.70
C THR A 445 12.71 -2.84 6.59
N ASN A 446 13.88 -2.24 6.81
CA ASN A 446 15.17 -2.95 6.87
C ASN A 446 15.30 -3.91 8.08
N VAL A 447 14.29 -4.00 8.95
CA VAL A 447 14.22 -5.02 10.01
C VAL A 447 13.71 -6.34 9.38
N PRO A 448 14.54 -7.39 9.29
CA PRO A 448 14.13 -8.65 8.68
C PRO A 448 13.07 -9.34 9.54
N ASN A 449 12.08 -9.96 8.89
CA ASN A 449 10.99 -10.69 9.55
C ASN A 449 10.25 -9.85 10.61
N LEU A 450 9.98 -8.58 10.30
CA LEU A 450 9.07 -7.73 11.08
C LEU A 450 7.73 -8.45 11.29
N SER A 451 7.20 -8.45 12.51
CA SER A 451 5.88 -9.02 12.82
C SER A 451 4.79 -7.96 12.81
N GLU A 452 3.51 -8.37 12.79
CA GLU A 452 2.36 -7.44 12.84
C GLU A 452 2.46 -6.42 13.99
N LYS A 453 2.89 -6.84 15.19
CA LYS A 453 3.13 -5.93 16.33
C LYS A 453 4.31 -4.99 16.11
N GLY A 454 5.40 -5.47 15.49
CA GLY A 454 6.56 -4.65 15.13
C GLY A 454 6.23 -3.62 14.04
N TRP A 455 5.40 -4.00 13.07
CA TRP A 455 4.84 -3.09 12.07
C TRP A 455 4.00 -1.98 12.71
N PHE A 456 3.16 -2.31 13.69
CA PHE A 456 2.38 -1.31 14.40
C PHE A 456 3.24 -0.32 15.22
N GLN A 457 4.31 -0.81 15.85
CA GLN A 457 5.32 0.05 16.49
C GLN A 457 6.05 0.95 15.48
N PHE A 458 6.38 0.42 14.30
CA PHE A 458 6.91 1.20 13.19
C PHE A 458 5.90 2.26 12.68
N CYS A 459 4.61 1.94 12.62
CA CYS A 459 3.56 2.90 12.24
C CYS A 459 3.52 4.09 13.20
N ASN A 460 3.57 3.87 14.52
CA ASN A 460 3.64 4.96 15.49
C ASN A 460 4.88 5.86 15.24
N LYS A 461 6.07 5.25 15.07
CA LYS A 461 7.32 5.97 14.79
C LYS A 461 7.27 6.74 13.45
N ALA A 462 6.66 6.15 12.42
CA ALA A 462 6.48 6.75 11.11
C ALA A 462 5.56 7.99 11.20
N TRP A 463 4.41 7.86 11.87
CA TRP A 463 3.48 8.97 12.07
C TRP A 463 4.11 10.11 12.89
N GLU A 464 4.79 9.77 13.98
CA GLU A 464 5.57 10.75 14.77
C GLU A 464 6.67 11.44 13.95
N THR A 465 7.24 10.78 12.94
CA THR A 465 8.29 11.37 12.09
C THR A 465 7.68 12.30 11.04
N ILE A 466 6.52 11.95 10.49
CA ILE A 466 5.76 12.76 9.53
C ILE A 466 5.25 14.05 10.20
N ARG A 467 4.55 13.96 11.34
CA ARG A 467 4.06 15.14 12.09
C ARG A 467 5.15 16.06 12.66
N LYS A 468 6.43 15.65 12.59
CA LYS A 468 7.61 16.44 12.97
C LYS A 468 8.45 16.87 11.76
N CYS A 469 8.05 16.51 10.54
CA CYS A 469 8.80 16.79 9.32
C CYS A 469 8.55 18.23 8.84
N THR A 470 9.62 19.01 8.68
CA THR A 470 9.53 20.43 8.30
C THR A 470 9.01 20.64 6.88
N PHE A 471 9.09 19.64 5.99
CA PHE A 471 8.66 19.78 4.60
C PHE A 471 7.15 20.07 4.47
N PHE A 472 6.31 19.49 5.34
CA PHE A 472 4.86 19.78 5.34
C PHE A 472 4.57 21.21 5.80
N ILE A 473 5.28 21.70 6.83
CA ILE A 473 5.19 23.07 7.35
C ILE A 473 5.71 24.09 6.32
N GLU A 474 6.76 23.76 5.57
CA GLU A 474 7.27 24.59 4.47
C GLU A 474 6.33 24.58 3.26
N TYR A 475 5.70 23.45 2.96
CA TYR A 475 4.68 23.34 1.92
C TYR A 475 3.43 24.16 2.26
N GLU A 476 2.93 24.10 3.51
CA GLU A 476 1.80 24.92 4.00
C GLU A 476 2.03 26.41 3.76
N ARG A 477 3.25 26.90 4.03
CA ARG A 477 3.65 28.31 3.83
C ARG A 477 3.80 28.73 2.37
N LEU A 478 3.83 27.78 1.44
CA LEU A 478 3.91 28.00 -0.01
C LEU A 478 2.57 27.78 -0.72
N LEU A 479 1.53 27.36 0.01
CA LEU A 479 0.15 27.39 -0.48
C LEU A 479 -0.38 28.85 -0.49
N PRO A 480 -1.22 29.22 -1.46
CA PRO A 480 -1.74 30.59 -1.63
C PRO A 480 -2.82 30.98 -0.60
#